data_AF-A0A815TD86-F1
#
_entry.id   AF-A0A815TD86-F1
#
_cell.length_a   1.000
_cell.length_b   1.000
_cell.length_c   1.000
_cell.angle_alpha   90.00
_cell.angle_beta   90.00
_cell.angle_gamma   90.00
#
_symmetry.space_group_name_H-M   'P 1'
#
loop_
_entity.id
_entity.type
_entity.pdbx_description
1 polymer ?
#
loop_
_entity_poly.entity_id
_entity_poly.type
_entity_poly.pdbx_seq_one_letter_code
_entity_poly.pdbx_strand_id
1 'polypeptide(L)'
;VQYIQQFNYRNQYEFVISYVENDEEITKIINREITSSKLFDRNRGIVLRCHIIKYNSTRKDEEICLENNDIIIFKLHHIAFDGASRRIFFSDLKYNLENDSTLLNNENQFQYIDYSVYEKQMDIISSCHFWQSHLYGLNLERRIMLPFDRHRLLTDQHSGFAHLIDIPFDNDLIHSFLDYASSQDITPFQLGLTIFYTFLYKLSQNQNDLCISCIHANRYRTELQNLIGMFVATLPHRI
;
A
#
# COMPACT_ATOMS: atom_id res chain seq x y z
N VAL A 1 14.98 25.90 -12.85
CA VAL A 1 15.34 24.64 -12.16
C VAL A 1 15.54 23.58 -13.22
N GLN A 2 16.78 23.38 -13.68
CA GLN A 2 17.14 22.41 -14.73
C GLN A 2 17.83 21.23 -14.07
N TYR A 3 17.05 20.24 -13.64
CA TYR A 3 17.53 18.88 -13.34
C TYR A 3 16.44 17.90 -13.75
N ILE A 4 16.10 17.87 -15.05
CA ILE A 4 15.39 16.73 -15.62
C ILE A 4 16.48 15.77 -16.10
N GLN A 5 16.91 14.89 -15.20
CA GLN A 5 17.70 13.74 -15.60
C GLN A 5 16.77 12.86 -16.45
N GLN A 6 17.05 12.73 -17.75
CA GLN A 6 16.30 11.79 -18.60
C GLN A 6 16.51 10.37 -18.04
N PHE A 7 15.53 9.86 -17.31
CA PHE A 7 15.52 8.47 -16.87
C PHE A 7 15.07 7.60 -18.04
N ASN A 8 15.94 6.70 -18.48
CA ASN A 8 15.58 5.69 -19.47
C ASN A 8 14.78 4.58 -18.76
N TYR A 9 13.46 4.59 -18.93
CA TYR A 9 12.53 3.63 -18.30
C TYR A 9 12.60 2.20 -18.87
N ARG A 10 13.38 1.97 -19.94
CA ARG A 10 13.57 0.62 -20.49
C ARG A 10 14.32 -0.23 -19.45
N ASN A 11 13.69 -1.32 -19.01
CA ASN A 11 14.18 -2.33 -18.04
C ASN A 11 13.85 -2.12 -16.55
N GLN A 12 12.85 -1.29 -16.20
CA GLN A 12 12.39 -1.12 -14.81
C GLN A 12 11.20 -2.01 -14.42
N TYR A 13 10.78 -2.88 -15.34
CA TYR A 13 9.67 -3.80 -15.17
C TYR A 13 10.11 -5.21 -15.54
N GLU A 14 9.60 -6.19 -14.81
CA GLU A 14 9.82 -7.61 -15.11
C GLU A 14 8.51 -8.25 -15.55
N PHE A 15 8.49 -8.74 -16.79
CA PHE A 15 7.39 -9.54 -17.33
C PHE A 15 7.79 -11.01 -17.33
N VAL A 16 6.99 -11.84 -16.67
CA VAL A 16 7.20 -13.29 -16.62
C VAL A 16 5.94 -14.00 -17.09
N ILE A 17 6.13 -15.07 -17.86
CA ILE A 17 5.05 -15.92 -18.32
C ILE A 17 5.33 -17.34 -17.86
N SER A 18 4.35 -17.96 -17.21
CA SER A 18 4.39 -19.37 -16.86
C SER A 18 3.21 -20.09 -17.51
N TYR A 19 3.46 -21.27 -18.05
CA TYR A 19 2.42 -22.16 -18.58
C TYR A 19 2.19 -23.25 -17.53
N VAL A 20 0.94 -23.48 -17.18
CA VAL A 20 0.55 -24.42 -16.12
C VAL A 20 -0.65 -25.24 -16.58
N GLU A 21 -0.72 -26.47 -16.09
CA GLU A 21 -1.76 -27.44 -16.48
C GLU A 21 -2.74 -27.74 -15.33
N ASN A 22 -2.43 -27.29 -14.11
CA ASN A 22 -3.23 -27.59 -12.91
C ASN A 22 -3.20 -26.46 -11.87
N ASP A 23 -4.17 -26.51 -10.95
CA ASP A 23 -4.40 -25.47 -9.94
C ASP A 23 -3.34 -25.46 -8.82
N GLU A 24 -2.66 -26.59 -8.61
CA GLU A 24 -1.59 -26.69 -7.61
C GLU A 24 -0.37 -25.83 -8.02
N GLU A 25 -0.04 -25.83 -9.31
CA GLU A 25 1.00 -24.96 -9.89
C GLU A 25 0.63 -23.48 -9.81
N ILE A 26 -0.62 -23.13 -10.12
CA ILE A 26 -1.14 -21.77 -9.94
C ILE A 26 -0.91 -21.31 -8.50
N THR A 27 -1.33 -22.13 -7.54
CA THR A 27 -1.23 -21.82 -6.10
C THR A 27 0.23 -21.65 -5.66
N LYS A 28 1.14 -22.51 -6.15
CA LYS A 28 2.58 -22.38 -5.89
C LYS A 28 3.16 -21.08 -6.44
N ILE A 29 2.77 -20.69 -7.65
CA ILE A 29 3.21 -19.44 -8.27
C ILE A 29 2.69 -18.24 -7.48
N ILE A 30 1.39 -18.19 -7.17
CA ILE A 30 0.80 -17.12 -6.36
C ILE A 30 1.51 -17.00 -5.01
N ASN A 31 1.72 -18.12 -4.30
CA ASN A 31 2.42 -18.11 -3.02
C ASN A 31 3.87 -17.60 -3.13
N ARG A 32 4.59 -17.97 -4.19
CA ARG A 32 5.93 -17.43 -4.47
C ARG A 32 5.88 -15.93 -4.75
N GLU A 33 4.94 -15.47 -5.56
CA GLU A 33 4.74 -14.05 -5.86
C GLU A 33 4.37 -13.25 -4.61
N ILE A 34 3.62 -13.82 -3.65
CA ILE A 34 3.30 -13.16 -2.38
C ILE A 34 4.53 -13.12 -1.46
N THR A 35 5.16 -14.26 -1.23
CA THR A 35 6.15 -14.43 -0.14
C THR A 35 7.58 -14.00 -0.51
N SER A 36 7.95 -14.01 -1.79
CA SER A 36 9.33 -13.74 -2.18
C SER A 36 9.66 -12.25 -2.18
N SER A 37 10.50 -11.82 -1.25
CA SER A 37 11.05 -10.46 -1.18
C SER A 37 12.16 -10.21 -2.22
N LYS A 38 12.72 -11.26 -2.82
CA LYS A 38 13.83 -11.18 -3.79
C LYS A 38 13.40 -10.85 -5.22
N LEU A 39 12.11 -10.65 -5.45
CA LEU A 39 11.55 -10.37 -6.79
C LEU A 39 11.73 -8.91 -7.22
N PHE A 40 12.25 -8.04 -6.34
CA PHE A 40 12.52 -6.65 -6.66
C PHE A 40 14.00 -6.33 -6.44
N ASP A 41 14.55 -5.51 -7.32
CA ASP A 41 15.87 -4.91 -7.16
C ASP A 41 15.73 -3.38 -7.18
N ARG A 42 15.68 -2.80 -5.98
CA ARG A 42 15.53 -1.36 -5.78
C ARG A 42 16.73 -0.57 -6.29
N ASN A 43 17.93 -1.16 -6.27
CA ASN A 43 19.14 -0.50 -6.77
C ASN A 43 19.09 -0.37 -8.29
N ARG A 44 18.34 -1.25 -8.97
CA ARG A 44 18.11 -1.21 -10.41
C ARG A 44 16.78 -0.56 -10.81
N GLY A 45 15.98 -0.08 -9.84
CA GLY A 45 14.68 0.51 -10.10
C GLY A 45 13.59 -0.50 -10.51
N ILE A 46 13.80 -1.81 -10.28
CA ILE A 46 12.80 -2.85 -10.56
C ILE A 46 11.82 -2.89 -9.39
N VAL A 47 10.71 -2.17 -9.53
CA VAL A 47 9.68 -1.99 -8.49
C VAL A 47 8.28 -2.42 -8.94
N LEU A 48 8.15 -2.81 -10.20
CA LEU A 48 6.94 -3.37 -10.80
C LEU A 48 7.26 -4.70 -11.47
N ARG A 49 6.45 -5.70 -11.19
CA ARG A 49 6.54 -7.02 -11.82
C ARG A 49 5.14 -7.45 -12.24
N CYS A 50 5.04 -8.01 -13.44
CA CYS A 50 3.83 -8.59 -13.99
C CYS A 50 4.09 -10.06 -14.33
N HIS A 51 3.31 -10.96 -13.75
CA HIS A 51 3.38 -12.39 -14.02
C HIS A 51 2.06 -12.84 -14.66
N ILE A 52 2.14 -13.31 -15.91
CA ILE A 52 1.01 -13.91 -16.63
C ILE A 52 1.10 -15.43 -16.49
N ILE A 53 0.05 -16.04 -15.97
CA ILE A 53 -0.08 -17.49 -15.88
C ILE A 53 -1.04 -17.94 -16.97
N LYS A 54 -0.53 -18.71 -17.92
CA LYS A 54 -1.27 -19.34 -19.02
C LYS A 54 -1.80 -20.70 -18.56
N TYR A 55 -3.10 -20.79 -18.29
CA TYR A 55 -3.72 -22.03 -17.82
C TYR A 55 -4.23 -22.87 -18.99
N ASN A 56 -3.72 -24.09 -19.14
CA ASN A 56 -4.11 -25.03 -20.21
C ASN A 56 -4.03 -24.41 -21.63
N SER A 57 -3.12 -23.46 -21.84
CA SER A 57 -2.97 -22.83 -23.15
C SER A 57 -2.30 -23.79 -24.13
N THR A 58 -2.95 -23.98 -25.27
CA THR A 58 -2.45 -24.82 -26.38
C THR A 58 -1.56 -24.04 -27.34
N ARG A 59 -1.48 -22.71 -27.16
CA ARG A 59 -0.71 -21.80 -28.00
C ARG A 59 0.65 -21.53 -27.38
N LYS A 60 1.70 -21.98 -28.07
CA LYS A 60 3.08 -21.52 -27.89
C LYS A 60 3.42 -20.53 -29.01
N ASP A 61 2.55 -19.54 -29.21
CA ASP A 61 2.68 -18.56 -30.30
C ASP A 61 3.87 -17.61 -30.01
N GLU A 62 4.50 -17.09 -31.07
CA GLU A 62 5.58 -16.09 -30.97
C GLU A 62 5.07 -14.72 -30.46
N GLU A 63 3.75 -14.49 -30.56
CA GLU A 63 3.06 -13.29 -30.08
C GLU A 63 2.16 -13.63 -28.88
N ILE A 64 2.38 -12.94 -27.76
CA ILE A 64 1.68 -13.23 -26.49
C ILE A 64 0.29 -12.57 -26.53
N CYS A 65 -0.75 -13.35 -26.80
CA CYS A 65 -2.15 -12.91 -26.73
C CYS A 65 -2.79 -13.41 -25.42
N LEU A 66 -3.46 -12.55 -24.65
CA LEU A 66 -4.17 -12.94 -23.41
C LEU A 66 -5.46 -13.73 -23.72
N GLU A 67 -5.74 -14.74 -22.91
CA GLU A 67 -6.95 -15.58 -22.96
C GLU A 67 -7.80 -15.40 -21.69
N ASN A 68 -9.09 -15.74 -21.73
CA ASN A 68 -10.02 -15.56 -20.60
C ASN A 68 -9.63 -16.32 -19.32
N ASN A 69 -8.88 -17.43 -19.46
CA ASN A 69 -8.45 -18.26 -18.34
C ASN A 69 -7.08 -17.85 -17.79
N ASP A 70 -6.46 -16.81 -18.37
CA ASP A 70 -5.16 -16.34 -17.90
C ASP A 70 -5.31 -15.59 -16.58
N ILE A 71 -4.33 -15.81 -15.69
CA ILE A 71 -4.24 -15.09 -14.43
C ILE A 71 -3.10 -14.08 -14.56
N ILE A 72 -3.39 -12.81 -14.31
CA ILE A 72 -2.38 -11.74 -14.32
C ILE A 72 -2.14 -11.28 -12.90
N ILE A 73 -0.89 -11.39 -12.45
CA ILE A 73 -0.45 -10.96 -11.13
C ILE A 73 0.42 -9.72 -11.30
N PHE A 74 -0.03 -8.59 -10.76
CA PHE A 74 0.79 -7.39 -10.60
C PHE A 74 1.36 -7.35 -9.19
N LYS A 75 2.70 -7.39 -9.09
CA LYS A 75 3.40 -7.13 -7.84
C LYS A 75 4.02 -5.72 -7.92
N LEU A 76 3.54 -4.85 -7.04
CA LEU A 76 3.98 -3.46 -6.94
C LEU A 76 4.72 -3.26 -5.62
N HIS A 77 5.96 -2.80 -5.66
CA HIS A 77 6.70 -2.49 -4.44
C HIS A 77 6.19 -1.17 -3.87
N HIS A 78 5.82 -1.18 -2.58
CA HIS A 78 5.27 -0.02 -1.87
C HIS A 78 6.25 1.17 -1.72
N ILE A 79 7.49 1.04 -2.21
CA ILE A 79 8.48 2.13 -2.23
C ILE A 79 8.15 3.16 -3.30
N ALA A 80 7.45 2.74 -4.37
CA ALA A 80 7.08 3.57 -5.51
C ALA A 80 5.56 3.76 -5.64
N PHE A 81 4.76 2.89 -5.02
CA PHE A 81 3.30 2.91 -5.10
C PHE A 81 2.68 2.93 -3.72
N ASP A 82 1.89 3.96 -3.42
CA ASP A 82 0.93 3.93 -2.31
C ASP A 82 -0.43 3.34 -2.71
N GLY A 83 -1.36 3.27 -1.76
CA GLY A 83 -2.71 2.75 -1.99
C GLY A 83 -3.46 3.46 -3.13
N ALA A 84 -3.35 4.79 -3.22
CA ALA A 84 -4.00 5.58 -4.27
C ALA A 84 -3.35 5.35 -5.65
N SER A 85 -2.02 5.23 -5.70
CA SER A 85 -1.27 4.94 -6.93
C SER A 85 -1.69 3.63 -7.56
N ARG A 86 -1.99 2.60 -6.76
CA ARG A 86 -2.52 1.33 -7.29
C ARG A 86 -3.83 1.55 -8.05
N ARG A 87 -4.76 2.33 -7.49
CA ARG A 87 -6.04 2.65 -8.13
C ARG A 87 -5.83 3.40 -9.44
N ILE A 88 -4.94 4.40 -9.45
CA ILE A 88 -4.61 5.18 -10.66
C ILE A 88 -4.02 4.25 -11.73
N PHE A 89 -3.00 3.46 -11.37
CA PHE A 89 -2.35 2.51 -12.27
C PHE A 89 -3.36 1.57 -12.96
N PHE A 90 -4.26 0.95 -12.19
CA PHE A 90 -5.26 0.03 -12.77
C PHE A 90 -6.34 0.75 -13.59
N SER A 91 -6.71 1.97 -13.20
CA SER A 91 -7.63 2.81 -13.97
C SER A 91 -7.03 3.16 -15.34
N ASP A 92 -5.77 3.59 -15.35
CA ASP A 92 -5.06 3.93 -16.58
C ASP A 92 -4.85 2.68 -17.42
N LEU A 93 -4.41 1.57 -16.84
CA LEU A 93 -4.25 0.29 -17.56
C LEU A 93 -5.55 -0.13 -18.25
N LYS A 94 -6.67 -0.09 -17.52
CA LYS A 94 -7.99 -0.40 -18.09
C LYS A 94 -8.32 0.51 -19.26
N TYR A 95 -8.14 1.82 -19.10
CA TYR A 95 -8.42 2.78 -20.15
C TYR A 95 -7.59 2.52 -21.41
N ASN A 96 -6.27 2.27 -21.27
CA ASN A 96 -5.39 1.99 -22.41
C ASN A 96 -5.81 0.70 -23.13
N LEU A 97 -6.19 -0.35 -22.39
CA LEU A 97 -6.66 -1.61 -22.97
C LEU A 97 -8.00 -1.48 -23.72
N GLU A 98 -8.91 -0.64 -23.22
CA GLU A 98 -10.24 -0.46 -23.83
C GLU A 98 -10.23 0.45 -25.06
N ASN A 99 -9.29 1.41 -25.14
CA ASN A 99 -9.29 2.45 -26.17
C ASN A 99 -8.19 2.29 -27.23
N ASP A 100 -7.38 1.23 -27.15
CA ASP A 100 -6.18 1.02 -27.99
C ASP A 100 -5.33 2.30 -28.12
N SER A 101 -5.23 3.02 -27.01
CA SER A 101 -4.60 4.33 -26.92
C SER A 101 -3.52 4.26 -25.86
N THR A 102 -2.35 4.83 -26.12
CA THR A 102 -1.39 5.12 -25.07
C THR A 102 -1.73 6.49 -24.49
N LEU A 103 -2.12 6.55 -23.21
CA LEU A 103 -2.13 7.82 -22.47
C LEU A 103 -0.71 8.40 -22.53
N LEU A 104 -0.52 9.39 -23.40
CA LEU A 104 0.76 10.06 -23.50
C LEU A 104 0.94 10.90 -22.24
N ASN A 105 1.90 10.50 -21.41
CA ASN A 105 2.34 11.32 -20.30
C ASN A 105 2.93 12.60 -20.92
N ASN A 106 2.29 13.74 -20.68
CA ASN A 106 2.82 15.01 -21.15
C ASN A 106 4.13 15.25 -20.38
N GLU A 107 5.27 15.35 -21.08
CA GLU A 107 6.58 15.50 -20.44
C GLU A 107 6.67 16.74 -19.53
N ASN A 108 5.77 17.71 -19.71
CA ASN A 108 5.66 18.91 -18.87
C ASN A 108 4.70 18.77 -17.68
N GLN A 109 4.10 17.59 -17.46
CA GLN A 109 3.21 17.36 -16.32
C GLN A 109 4.02 17.20 -15.03
N PHE A 110 3.51 17.75 -13.93
CA PHE A 110 4.09 17.59 -12.60
C PHE A 110 4.29 16.10 -12.25
N GLN A 111 5.51 15.71 -11.88
CA GLN A 111 5.90 14.33 -11.60
C GLN A 111 6.24 14.12 -10.12
N TYR A 112 6.32 12.85 -9.70
CA TYR A 112 6.68 12.51 -8.32
C TYR A 112 8.08 13.01 -7.92
N ILE A 113 8.99 13.13 -8.88
CA ILE A 113 10.31 13.70 -8.63
C ILE A 113 10.25 15.18 -8.24
N ASP A 114 9.31 15.94 -8.83
CA ASP A 114 9.10 17.35 -8.47
C ASP A 114 8.58 17.46 -7.04
N TYR A 115 7.63 16.59 -6.66
CA TYR A 115 7.16 16.47 -5.28
C TYR A 115 8.32 16.11 -4.33
N SER A 116 9.16 15.15 -4.69
CA SER A 116 10.28 14.69 -3.85
C SER A 116 11.32 15.79 -3.61
N VAL A 117 11.57 16.65 -4.61
CA VAL A 117 12.45 17.82 -4.47
C VAL A 117 11.81 18.87 -3.57
N TYR A 118 10.51 19.14 -3.77
CA TYR A 118 9.75 20.06 -2.94
C TYR A 118 9.70 19.61 -1.47
N GLU A 119 9.41 18.34 -1.21
CA GLU A 119 9.30 17.75 0.13
C GLU A 119 10.60 17.93 0.93
N LYS A 120 11.77 17.75 0.28
CA LYS A 120 13.09 17.98 0.89
C LYS A 120 13.34 19.42 1.32
N GLN A 121 12.61 20.38 0.76
CA GLN A 121 12.74 21.80 1.08
C GLN A 121 11.73 22.26 2.15
N MET A 122 10.79 21.40 2.55
CA MET A 122 9.81 21.75 3.57
C MET A 122 10.50 21.95 4.92
N ASP A 123 10.16 23.04 5.60
CA ASP A 123 10.59 23.25 6.99
C ASP A 123 9.84 22.30 7.91
N ILE A 124 10.59 21.42 8.58
CA ILE A 124 10.07 20.41 9.49
C ILE A 124 10.29 20.77 10.97
N ILE A 125 10.93 21.90 11.28
CA ILE A 125 11.37 22.22 12.66
C ILE A 125 10.17 22.24 13.62
N SER A 126 9.08 22.92 13.23
CA SER A 126 7.87 22.99 14.05
C SER A 126 7.20 21.63 14.24
N SER A 127 7.12 20.82 13.17
CA SER A 127 6.60 19.44 13.23
C SER A 127 7.47 18.55 14.10
N CYS A 128 8.79 18.66 14.02
CA CYS A 128 9.73 17.93 14.87
C CYS A 128 9.52 18.27 16.35
N HIS A 129 9.41 19.56 16.69
CA HIS A 129 9.13 19.98 18.06
C HIS A 129 7.79 19.42 18.56
N PHE A 130 6.73 19.52 17.74
CA PHE A 130 5.44 18.94 18.09
C PHE A 130 5.55 17.44 18.41
N TRP A 131 6.17 16.64 17.54
CA TRP A 131 6.27 15.20 17.73
C TRP A 131 7.15 14.82 18.92
N GLN A 132 8.25 15.55 19.15
CA GLN A 132 9.09 15.36 20.33
C GLN A 132 8.30 15.60 21.62
N SER A 133 7.48 16.65 21.67
CA SER A 133 6.62 16.94 22.82
C SER A 133 5.48 15.94 22.95
N HIS A 134 4.78 15.61 21.86
CA HIS A 134 3.61 14.72 21.87
C HIS A 134 3.98 13.28 22.28
N LEU A 135 5.14 12.80 21.85
CA LEU A 135 5.62 11.45 22.15
C LEU A 135 6.54 11.41 23.38
N TYR A 136 6.74 12.52 24.08
CA TYR A 136 7.61 12.58 25.25
C TYR A 136 7.14 11.61 26.33
N GLY A 137 8.06 10.77 26.82
CA GLY A 137 7.76 9.76 27.85
C GLY A 137 7.00 8.53 27.33
N LEU A 138 6.79 8.38 26.02
CA LEU A 138 6.30 7.13 25.45
C LEU A 138 7.35 6.04 25.64
N ASN A 139 7.01 4.99 26.38
CA ASN A 139 7.91 3.86 26.57
C ASN A 139 7.82 2.91 25.36
N LEU A 140 8.73 3.09 24.40
CA LEU A 140 8.82 2.27 23.19
C LEU A 140 9.17 0.80 23.44
N GLU A 141 9.73 0.48 24.61
CA GLU A 141 10.06 -0.90 25.02
C GLU A 141 8.85 -1.61 25.62
N ARG A 142 7.89 -0.86 26.18
CA ARG A 142 6.65 -1.37 26.74
C ARG A 142 5.65 -1.64 25.61
N ARG A 143 5.80 -2.81 24.99
CA ARG A 143 4.86 -3.30 23.98
C ARG A 143 3.45 -3.45 24.58
N ILE A 144 2.44 -3.28 23.73
CA ILE A 144 1.07 -3.64 24.07
C ILE A 144 1.00 -5.14 24.39
N MET A 145 0.40 -5.47 25.52
CA MET A 145 0.25 -6.82 26.06
C MET A 145 -1.01 -7.46 25.52
N LEU A 146 -0.98 -7.89 24.26
CA LEU A 146 -2.09 -8.62 23.66
C LEU A 146 -2.02 -10.11 24.03
N PRO A 147 -3.16 -10.82 24.08
CA PRO A 147 -3.15 -12.28 24.14
C PRO A 147 -2.53 -12.80 22.85
N PHE A 148 -1.41 -13.52 22.96
CA PHE A 148 -0.75 -14.17 21.82
C PHE A 148 -0.82 -15.68 21.98
N ASP A 149 -1.19 -16.38 20.91
CA ASP A 149 -1.19 -17.86 20.89
C ASP A 149 0.24 -18.43 20.97
N ARG A 150 1.23 -17.63 20.55
CA ARG A 150 2.65 -18.00 20.52
C ARG A 150 3.51 -16.80 20.90
N HIS A 151 4.60 -17.04 21.62
CA HIS A 151 5.59 -16.00 21.90
C HIS A 151 6.17 -15.45 20.59
N ARG A 152 6.14 -14.12 20.44
CA ARG A 152 6.80 -13.45 19.32
C ARG A 152 8.31 -13.63 19.44
N LEU A 153 8.93 -14.22 18.42
CA LEU A 153 10.38 -14.29 18.33
C LEU A 153 10.95 -12.87 18.22
N LEU A 154 12.02 -12.59 18.98
CA LEU A 154 12.66 -11.27 19.06
C LEU A 154 13.49 -10.92 17.81
N THR A 155 13.58 -11.82 16.84
CA THR A 155 14.27 -11.56 15.58
C THR A 155 13.36 -10.75 14.65
N ASP A 156 13.89 -9.71 14.01
CA ASP A 156 13.23 -8.89 12.96
C ASP A 156 12.87 -9.68 11.68
N GLN A 157 12.85 -11.01 11.77
CA GLN A 157 12.28 -11.82 10.73
C GLN A 157 10.79 -11.54 10.70
N HIS A 158 10.34 -10.98 9.57
CA HIS A 158 8.94 -10.90 9.20
C HIS A 158 8.44 -12.32 8.86
N SER A 159 8.55 -13.23 9.82
CA SER A 159 8.18 -14.63 9.70
C SER A 159 6.70 -14.77 10.03
N GLY A 160 5.86 -14.34 9.10
CA GLY A 160 4.42 -14.46 9.24
C GLY A 160 3.73 -14.29 7.89
N PHE A 161 2.78 -15.16 7.60
CA PHE A 161 1.82 -14.92 6.53
C PHE A 161 0.76 -13.98 7.11
N ALA A 162 0.51 -12.85 6.45
CA ALA A 162 -0.62 -12.01 6.81
C ALA A 162 -1.90 -12.70 6.35
N HIS A 163 -2.78 -13.03 7.29
CA HIS A 163 -4.12 -13.52 6.99
C HIS A 163 -5.08 -12.35 6.98
N LEU A 164 -5.83 -12.22 5.89
CA LEU A 164 -6.88 -11.23 5.76
C LEU A 164 -8.20 -11.87 6.21
N ILE A 165 -8.88 -11.21 7.14
CA ILE A 165 -10.20 -11.61 7.62
C ILE A 165 -11.14 -10.45 7.32
N ASP A 166 -12.10 -10.68 6.42
CA ASP A 166 -13.15 -9.72 6.12
C ASP A 166 -14.31 -9.90 7.09
N ILE A 167 -14.64 -8.82 7.80
CA ILE A 167 -15.80 -8.78 8.70
C ILE A 167 -16.82 -7.83 8.08
N PRO A 168 -17.89 -8.34 7.46
CA PRO A 168 -18.93 -7.49 6.90
C PRO A 168 -19.76 -6.86 8.02
N PHE A 169 -20.12 -5.60 7.83
CA PHE A 169 -21.10 -4.89 8.66
C PHE A 169 -22.38 -4.71 7.86
N ASP A 170 -23.53 -4.86 8.51
CA ASP A 170 -24.81 -4.57 7.86
C ASP A 170 -25.01 -3.05 7.64
N ASN A 171 -25.91 -2.71 6.73
CA ASN A 171 -26.14 -1.31 6.35
C ASN A 171 -26.71 -0.49 7.51
N ASP A 172 -27.55 -1.07 8.37
CA ASP A 172 -28.19 -0.37 9.47
C ASP A 172 -27.14 0.09 10.51
N LEU A 173 -26.16 -0.78 10.79
CA LEU A 173 -25.01 -0.47 11.63
C LEU A 173 -24.12 0.62 11.00
N ILE A 174 -23.85 0.54 9.69
CA ILE A 174 -23.06 1.55 8.97
C ILE A 174 -23.77 2.92 9.05
N HIS A 175 -25.07 2.97 8.79
CA HIS A 175 -25.85 4.20 8.89
C HIS A 175 -25.85 4.76 10.31
N SER A 176 -26.13 3.92 11.31
CA SER A 176 -26.10 4.34 12.72
C SER A 176 -24.72 4.86 13.15
N PHE A 177 -23.64 4.25 12.65
CA PHE A 177 -22.27 4.68 12.91
C PHE A 177 -21.96 6.05 12.30
N LEU A 178 -22.37 6.27 11.05
CA LEU A 178 -22.18 7.56 10.36
C LEU A 178 -23.01 8.67 11.00
N ASP A 179 -24.27 8.38 11.35
CA ASP A 179 -25.17 9.32 12.02
C ASP A 179 -24.64 9.69 13.42
N TYR A 180 -24.12 8.71 14.17
CA TYR A 180 -23.51 8.98 15.47
C TYR A 180 -22.28 9.87 15.33
N ALA A 181 -21.36 9.57 14.40
CA ALA A 181 -20.19 10.41 14.15
C ALA A 181 -20.60 11.85 13.81
N SER A 182 -21.59 12.01 12.93
CA SER A 182 -22.13 13.32 12.58
C SER A 182 -22.76 14.04 13.77
N SER A 183 -23.50 13.33 14.64
CA SER A 183 -24.17 13.92 15.82
C SER A 183 -23.19 14.42 16.89
N GLN A 184 -21.95 13.93 16.86
CA GLN A 184 -20.87 14.29 17.80
C GLN A 184 -19.86 15.25 17.18
N ASP A 185 -20.11 15.77 15.97
CA ASP A 185 -19.19 16.62 15.20
C ASP A 185 -17.78 16.00 15.02
N ILE A 186 -17.72 14.67 14.88
CA ILE A 186 -16.48 13.92 14.63
C ILE A 186 -16.52 13.20 13.29
N THR A 187 -15.33 12.90 12.76
CA THR A 187 -15.21 12.09 11.56
C THR A 187 -15.46 10.59 11.84
N PRO A 188 -15.95 9.83 10.85
CA PRO A 188 -16.02 8.36 10.92
C PRO A 188 -14.67 7.72 11.33
N PHE A 189 -13.56 8.30 10.86
CA PHE A 189 -12.21 7.86 11.23
C PHE A 189 -11.95 8.01 12.74
N GLN A 190 -12.25 9.18 13.32
CA GLN A 190 -12.08 9.40 14.76
C GLN A 190 -12.90 8.43 15.58
N LEU A 191 -14.18 8.22 15.24
CA LEU A 191 -15.05 7.27 15.93
C LEU A 191 -14.49 5.84 15.85
N GLY A 192 -14.10 5.39 14.66
CA GLY A 192 -13.51 4.06 14.46
C GLY A 192 -12.21 3.87 15.22
N LEU A 193 -11.34 4.89 15.21
CA LEU A 193 -10.08 4.89 15.95
C LEU A 193 -10.34 4.80 17.47
N THR A 194 -11.28 5.58 18.00
CA THR A 194 -11.69 5.51 19.43
C THR A 194 -12.22 4.13 19.82
N ILE A 195 -13.04 3.51 18.97
CA ILE A 195 -13.51 2.12 19.19
C ILE A 195 -12.32 1.17 19.21
N PHE A 196 -11.37 1.32 18.29
CA PHE A 196 -10.18 0.48 18.23
C PHE A 196 -9.27 0.65 19.46
N TYR A 197 -9.04 1.88 19.93
CA TYR A 197 -8.35 2.12 21.21
C TYR A 197 -9.07 1.45 22.38
N THR A 198 -10.40 1.59 22.45
CA THR A 198 -11.21 0.99 23.53
C THR A 198 -11.12 -0.54 23.50
N PHE A 199 -11.13 -1.13 22.30
CA PHE A 199 -10.93 -2.56 22.11
C PHE A 199 -9.55 -3.00 22.60
N LEU A 200 -8.50 -2.30 22.18
CA LEU A 200 -7.12 -2.61 22.58
C LEU A 200 -6.91 -2.43 24.09
N TYR A 201 -7.45 -1.36 24.69
CA TYR A 201 -7.42 -1.14 26.14
C TYR A 201 -8.00 -2.33 26.91
N LYS A 202 -9.18 -2.82 26.50
CA LYS A 202 -9.81 -3.99 27.12
C LYS A 202 -9.00 -5.26 26.88
N LEU A 203 -8.50 -5.45 25.67
CA LEU A 203 -7.76 -6.64 25.28
C LEU A 203 -6.38 -6.71 25.94
N SER A 204 -5.78 -5.56 26.24
CA SER A 204 -4.44 -5.46 26.81
C SER A 204 -4.41 -5.37 28.33
N GLN A 205 -5.47 -5.82 29.01
CA GLN A 205 -5.61 -5.76 30.46
C GLN A 205 -5.49 -4.32 31.02
N ASN A 206 -6.18 -3.36 30.39
CA ASN A 206 -6.31 -1.97 30.82
C ASN A 206 -5.00 -1.14 30.74
N GLN A 207 -4.15 -1.37 29.71
CA GLN A 207 -3.05 -0.45 29.43
C GLN A 207 -3.60 0.86 28.87
N ASN A 208 -3.27 1.97 29.52
CA ASN A 208 -3.84 3.29 29.29
C ASN A 208 -2.92 4.30 28.60
N ASP A 209 -1.72 3.87 28.17
CA ASP A 209 -0.81 4.66 27.34
C ASP A 209 -0.57 3.84 26.06
N LEU A 210 -1.35 4.14 25.02
CA LEU A 210 -1.39 3.38 23.78
C LEU A 210 -0.98 4.27 22.61
N CYS A 211 -0.05 3.78 21.80
CA CYS A 211 0.38 4.45 20.58
C CYS A 211 0.02 3.59 19.35
N ILE A 212 -0.83 4.11 18.47
CA ILE A 212 -1.30 3.43 17.25
C ILE A 212 -0.85 4.24 16.05
N SER A 213 -0.16 3.59 15.12
CA SER A 213 0.21 4.22 13.85
C SER A 213 -0.99 4.24 12.90
N CYS A 214 -1.35 5.43 12.41
CA CYS A 214 -2.34 5.60 11.36
C CYS A 214 -1.68 6.04 10.05
N ILE A 215 -2.24 5.57 8.93
CA ILE A 215 -1.71 5.81 7.60
C ILE A 215 -2.49 6.96 6.97
N HIS A 216 -1.80 8.03 6.61
CA HIS A 216 -2.34 9.20 5.92
C HIS A 216 -1.88 9.19 4.47
N ALA A 217 -2.80 9.42 3.53
CA ALA A 217 -2.48 9.46 2.10
C ALA A 217 -1.53 10.61 1.73
N ASN A 218 -1.55 11.70 2.50
CA ASN A 218 -0.67 12.87 2.34
C ASN A 218 -0.71 13.52 0.93
N ARG A 219 -1.85 13.40 0.23
CA ARG A 219 -2.10 13.98 -1.10
C ARG A 219 -2.96 15.24 -0.98
N TYR A 220 -2.41 16.26 -0.32
CA TYR A 220 -3.14 17.46 0.09
C TYR A 220 -3.31 18.52 -1.01
N ARG A 221 -2.64 18.37 -2.16
CA ARG A 221 -2.85 19.22 -3.35
C ARG A 221 -3.47 18.44 -4.48
N THR A 222 -4.23 19.12 -5.33
CA THR A 222 -4.95 18.52 -6.46
C THR A 222 -3.99 17.80 -7.43
N GLU A 223 -2.81 18.37 -7.68
CA GLU A 223 -1.79 17.80 -8.57
C GLU A 223 -1.27 16.45 -8.05
N LEU A 224 -1.31 16.23 -6.72
CA LEU A 224 -0.88 14.99 -6.11
C LEU A 224 -1.95 13.90 -6.16
N GLN A 225 -3.22 14.22 -6.39
CA GLN A 225 -4.31 13.23 -6.26
C GLN A 225 -4.32 12.18 -7.37
N ASN A 226 -3.85 12.54 -8.57
CA ASN A 226 -3.84 11.67 -9.76
C ASN A 226 -2.43 11.25 -10.18
N LEU A 227 -1.44 11.40 -9.30
CA LEU A 227 -0.05 11.09 -9.58
C LEU A 227 0.35 9.72 -8.98
N ILE A 228 1.03 8.88 -9.75
CA ILE A 228 1.64 7.65 -9.22
C ILE A 228 2.89 8.03 -8.41
N GLY A 229 2.98 7.52 -7.18
CA GLY A 229 4.10 7.78 -6.27
C GLY A 229 3.85 7.27 -4.85
N MET A 230 4.84 7.46 -3.98
CA MET A 230 4.77 7.10 -2.56
C MET A 230 4.60 8.35 -1.71
N PHE A 231 3.36 8.74 -1.42
CA PHE A 231 3.07 9.94 -0.63
C PHE A 231 2.78 9.63 0.83
N VAL A 232 2.39 8.38 1.13
CA VAL A 232 1.87 7.96 2.42
C VAL A 232 2.78 8.40 3.57
N ALA A 233 2.16 9.03 4.57
CA ALA A 233 2.76 9.37 5.85
C ALA A 233 2.17 8.47 6.95
N THR A 234 3.03 7.99 7.85
CA THR A 234 2.61 7.23 9.03
C THR A 234 2.65 8.17 10.23
N LEU A 235 1.50 8.41 10.86
CA LEU A 235 1.38 9.28 12.02
C LEU A 235 1.10 8.46 13.29
N PRO A 236 1.91 8.59 14.35
CA PRO A 236 1.62 7.96 15.62
C PRO A 236 0.54 8.75 16.36
N HIS A 237 -0.58 8.09 16.67
CA HIS A 237 -1.58 8.61 17.58
C HIS A 237 -1.29 8.04 18.96
N ARG A 238 -1.07 8.90 19.95
CA ARG A 238 -0.89 8.49 21.34
C ARG A 238 -2.07 8.98 22.16
N ILE A 239 -2.73 8.07 22.87
CA ILE A 239 -3.82 8.33 23.81
C ILE A 239 -3.47 7.70 25.15
#